data_AF-A0AAE0UJ85-F1
#
_entry.id   AF-A0AAE0UJ85-F1
#
_cell.length_a   1.000
_cell.length_b   1.000
_cell.length_c   1.000
_cell.angle_alpha   90.00
_cell.angle_beta   90.00
_cell.angle_gamma   90.00
#
_symmetry.space_group_name_H-M   'P 1'
#
loop_
_entity.id
_entity.type
_entity.pdbx_description
1 polymer ?
#
loop_
_entity_poly.entity_id
_entity_poly.type
_entity_poly.pdbx_seq_one_letter_code
_entity_poly.pdbx_strand_id
1 'polypeptide(L)'
;MDTKMLDISGLPMFYRGPFKIWNVFNKQNKGYRTVHWLLEEPLVYGRRLDISGVTVPALSRTLISSGIVTLRELMNVAGSDFSMAEDLAAHIGLRSMRVVNQLLHYWRSALASEERVQLMDYQRTETGPAEDEPFPQLNIAPDLDGCAGPLLECRSEGEMDF
;
A
#
# COMPACT_ATOMS: atom_id res chain seq x y z
N MET A 1 2.91 3.30 3.55
CA MET A 1 3.39 4.48 2.83
C MET A 1 4.87 4.68 3.12
N ASP A 2 5.70 4.54 2.08
CA ASP A 2 7.11 4.91 2.12
C ASP A 2 7.28 6.39 1.70
N THR A 3 7.60 7.24 2.67
CA THR A 3 7.77 8.67 2.45
C THR A 3 9.14 9.04 1.90
N LYS A 4 10.12 8.10 1.83
CA LYS A 4 11.45 8.34 1.23
C LYS A 4 11.35 8.63 -0.26
N MET A 5 10.32 8.08 -0.90
CA MET A 5 10.06 8.20 -2.33
C MET A 5 9.22 9.43 -2.70
N LEU A 6 8.69 10.16 -1.71
CA LEU A 6 7.86 11.33 -1.92
C LEU A 6 8.72 12.59 -2.13
N ASP A 7 8.47 13.30 -3.22
CA ASP A 7 8.98 14.64 -3.39
C ASP A 7 8.19 15.63 -2.52
N ILE A 8 8.78 16.03 -1.39
CA ILE A 8 8.19 17.01 -0.46
C ILE A 8 8.66 18.44 -0.72
N SER A 9 9.43 18.69 -1.79
CA SER A 9 9.96 20.01 -2.12
C SER A 9 8.84 21.02 -2.47
N GLY A 10 7.72 20.56 -3.00
CA GLY A 10 6.54 21.39 -3.28
C GLY A 10 5.71 21.76 -2.04
N LEU A 11 5.94 21.12 -0.89
CA LEU A 11 5.15 21.37 0.32
C LEU A 11 5.67 22.55 1.13
N PRO A 12 4.80 23.36 1.77
CA PRO A 12 5.21 24.36 2.74
C PRO A 12 6.05 23.75 3.87
N MET A 13 7.02 24.51 4.39
CA MET A 13 7.97 24.04 5.41
C MET A 13 7.29 23.40 6.63
N PHE A 14 6.12 23.92 7.03
CA PHE A 14 5.31 23.37 8.11
C PHE A 14 4.96 21.89 7.89
N TYR A 15 4.52 21.51 6.69
CA TYR A 15 4.09 20.14 6.39
C TYR A 15 5.26 19.18 6.17
N ARG A 16 6.45 19.68 5.84
CA ARG A 16 7.63 18.83 5.65
C ARG A 16 8.05 18.09 6.93
N GLY A 17 7.86 18.70 8.11
CA GLY A 17 8.21 18.11 9.40
C GLY A 17 7.47 16.80 9.69
N PRO A 18 6.12 16.80 9.69
CA PRO A 18 5.30 15.60 9.87
C PRO A 18 5.67 14.45 8.92
N PHE A 19 5.90 14.71 7.63
CA PHE A 19 6.30 13.66 6.68
C PHE A 19 7.69 13.08 6.99
N LYS A 20 8.64 13.91 7.43
CA LYS A 20 9.96 13.44 7.87
C LYS A 20 9.87 12.56 9.11
N ILE A 21 9.07 12.97 10.10
CA ILE A 21 8.83 12.20 11.32
C ILE A 21 8.09 10.90 10.99
N TRP A 22 7.09 10.95 10.10
CA TRP A 22 6.41 9.75 9.67
C TRP A 22 7.40 8.72 9.16
N ASN A 23 8.43 9.13 8.42
CA ASN A 23 9.45 8.23 7.87
C ASN A 23 10.21 7.39 8.91
N VAL A 24 10.33 7.84 10.16
CA VAL A 24 11.08 7.11 11.20
C VAL A 24 10.26 6.03 11.90
N PHE A 25 9.03 5.78 11.45
CA PHE A 25 8.19 4.73 12.02
C PHE A 25 7.93 3.60 11.01
N ASN A 26 7.93 2.37 11.50
CA ASN A 26 7.31 1.22 10.86
C ASN A 26 5.79 1.25 11.11
N LYS A 27 4.98 1.20 10.03
CA LYS A 27 3.50 1.29 10.13
C LYS A 27 2.83 0.07 9.53
N GLN A 28 2.33 -0.85 10.35
CA GLN A 28 1.67 -2.08 9.92
C GLN A 28 0.15 -1.95 10.08
N ASN A 29 -0.60 -2.26 9.03
CA ASN A 29 -2.04 -2.48 9.17
C ASN A 29 -2.26 -3.87 9.76
N LYS A 30 -3.10 -4.00 10.80
CA LYS A 30 -3.50 -5.30 11.37
C LYS A 30 -4.50 -6.07 10.49
N GLY A 31 -4.58 -5.73 9.20
CA GLY A 31 -5.60 -6.20 8.27
C GLY A 31 -6.76 -5.22 8.12
N TYR A 32 -7.38 -5.24 6.94
CA TYR A 32 -8.57 -4.46 6.66
C TYR A 32 -9.78 -5.21 7.21
N ARG A 33 -10.56 -4.57 8.07
CA ARG A 33 -11.80 -5.16 8.60
C ARG A 33 -12.96 -5.05 7.62
N THR A 34 -12.83 -4.16 6.64
CA THR A 34 -13.85 -3.83 5.66
C THR A 34 -13.24 -3.74 4.27
N VAL A 35 -14.08 -3.98 3.26
CA VAL A 35 -13.66 -3.93 1.86
C VAL A 35 -13.32 -2.50 1.42
N HIS A 36 -13.93 -1.49 2.04
CA HIS A 36 -13.62 -0.08 1.76
C HIS A 36 -12.12 0.20 1.91
N TRP A 37 -11.54 -0.06 3.09
CA TRP A 37 -10.14 0.24 3.34
C TRP A 37 -9.18 -0.65 2.54
N LEU A 38 -9.63 -1.85 2.17
CA LEU A 38 -8.91 -2.69 1.23
C LEU A 38 -8.87 -2.05 -0.16
N LEU A 39 -9.99 -1.51 -0.64
CA LEU A 39 -10.11 -0.82 -1.93
C LEU A 39 -9.29 0.47 -1.98
N GLU A 40 -9.14 1.17 -0.85
CA GLU A 40 -8.29 2.35 -0.72
C GLU A 40 -6.78 2.01 -0.57
N GLU A 41 -6.38 0.73 -0.60
CA GLU A 41 -4.97 0.36 -0.49
C GLU A 41 -4.16 0.91 -1.69
N PRO A 42 -3.11 1.72 -1.44
CA PRO A 42 -2.32 2.32 -2.51
C PRO A 42 -1.43 1.32 -3.25
N LEU A 43 -1.39 1.45 -4.57
CA LEU A 43 -0.55 0.68 -5.50
C LEU A 43 0.82 1.31 -5.75
N VAL A 44 0.98 2.59 -5.41
CA VAL A 44 2.21 3.35 -5.60
C VAL A 44 2.58 4.06 -4.30
N TYR A 45 3.82 3.90 -3.86
CA TYR A 45 4.34 4.40 -2.58
C TYR A 45 3.57 3.88 -1.36
N GLY A 46 2.89 2.75 -1.55
CA GLY A 46 2.05 2.08 -0.56
C GLY A 46 2.85 1.26 0.44
N ARG A 47 2.38 0.05 0.72
CA ARG A 47 3.20 -0.95 1.42
C ARG A 47 3.00 -2.34 0.84
N ARG A 48 1.75 -2.83 0.80
CA ARG A 48 1.50 -4.22 0.43
C ARG A 48 1.37 -4.41 -1.08
N LEU A 49 0.67 -3.50 -1.75
CA LEU A 49 0.44 -3.55 -3.20
C LEU A 49 1.40 -2.66 -3.99
N ASP A 50 2.41 -2.11 -3.31
CA ASP A 50 3.29 -1.11 -3.88
C ASP A 50 4.24 -1.71 -4.94
N ILE A 51 4.14 -1.17 -6.14
CA ILE A 51 5.01 -1.54 -7.27
C ILE A 51 6.26 -0.66 -7.39
N SER A 52 6.44 0.35 -6.53
CA SER A 52 7.57 1.29 -6.61
C SER A 52 8.94 0.62 -6.44
N GLY A 53 8.99 -0.55 -5.77
CA GLY A 53 10.18 -1.39 -5.66
C GLY A 53 10.40 -2.36 -6.82
N VAL A 54 9.46 -2.47 -7.76
CA VAL A 54 9.58 -3.36 -8.93
C VAL A 54 10.48 -2.70 -9.97
N THR A 55 11.36 -3.51 -10.59
CA THR A 55 12.43 -3.11 -11.51
C THR A 55 11.96 -2.57 -12.88
N VAL A 56 10.77 -1.98 -12.97
CA VAL A 56 10.26 -1.32 -14.18
C VAL A 56 10.28 0.20 -13.95
N PRO A 57 11.37 0.89 -14.33
CA PRO A 57 11.44 2.34 -14.26
C PRO A 57 10.26 2.94 -15.03
N ALA A 58 9.65 3.98 -14.47
CA ALA A 58 8.47 4.69 -14.97
C ALA A 58 7.10 4.04 -14.75
N LEU A 59 6.99 2.78 -14.30
CA LEU A 59 5.67 2.16 -14.09
C LEU A 59 4.83 2.92 -13.05
N SER A 60 5.42 3.34 -11.94
CA SER A 60 4.75 4.18 -10.94
C SER A 60 4.21 5.48 -11.53
N ARG A 61 4.97 6.12 -12.44
CA ARG A 61 4.52 7.34 -13.12
C ARG A 61 3.37 7.06 -14.07
N THR A 62 3.42 5.95 -14.80
CA THR A 62 2.35 5.52 -15.70
C THR A 62 1.04 5.27 -14.95
N LEU A 63 1.11 4.57 -13.81
CA LEU A 63 -0.04 4.35 -12.94
C LEU A 63 -0.61 5.66 -12.40
N ILE A 64 0.24 6.56 -11.90
CA ILE A 64 -0.17 7.89 -11.45
C ILE A 64 -0.84 8.68 -12.58
N SER A 65 -0.25 8.69 -13.79
CA SER A 65 -0.80 9.44 -14.93
C SER A 65 -2.10 8.86 -15.49
N SER A 66 -2.32 7.55 -15.31
CA SER A 66 -3.56 6.88 -15.74
C SER A 66 -4.64 6.87 -14.66
N GLY A 67 -4.34 7.40 -13.46
CA GLY A 67 -5.25 7.46 -12.33
C GLY A 67 -5.41 6.15 -11.56
N ILE A 68 -4.66 5.10 -11.89
CA ILE A 68 -4.71 3.80 -11.19
C ILE A 68 -3.77 3.86 -9.97
N VAL A 69 -4.22 4.47 -8.88
CA VAL A 69 -3.39 4.69 -7.68
C VAL A 69 -3.81 3.86 -6.48
N THR A 70 -5.05 3.38 -6.43
CA THR A 70 -5.60 2.47 -5.41
C THR A 70 -6.08 1.17 -6.02
N LEU A 71 -6.32 0.18 -5.16
CA LEU A 71 -6.93 -1.10 -5.54
C LEU A 71 -8.30 -0.91 -6.21
N ARG A 72 -9.08 0.11 -5.80
CA ARG A 72 -10.38 0.44 -6.40
C ARG A 72 -10.24 0.76 -7.88
N GLU A 73 -9.37 1.68 -8.24
CA GLU A 73 -9.22 2.07 -9.65
C GLU A 73 -8.66 0.92 -10.49
N LEU A 74 -7.74 0.13 -9.93
CA LEU A 74 -7.25 -1.08 -10.60
C LEU A 74 -8.40 -2.07 -10.84
N MET A 75 -9.24 -2.31 -9.85
CA MET A 75 -10.37 -3.23 -9.97
C MET A 75 -11.39 -2.76 -11.02
N ASN A 76 -11.63 -1.45 -11.10
CA ASN A 76 -12.54 -0.87 -12.09
C ASN A 76 -12.07 -1.10 -13.54
N VAL A 77 -10.76 -1.24 -13.76
CA VAL A 77 -10.18 -1.46 -15.10
C VAL A 77 -9.87 -2.94 -15.36
N ALA A 78 -9.29 -3.65 -14.39
CA ALA A 78 -8.81 -5.02 -14.53
C ALA A 78 -9.82 -6.10 -14.12
N GLY A 79 -10.98 -5.70 -13.59
CA GLY A 79 -11.98 -6.60 -13.00
C GLY A 79 -11.64 -7.02 -11.58
N SER A 80 -12.64 -7.51 -10.85
CA SER A 80 -12.52 -8.00 -9.46
C SER A 80 -11.57 -9.19 -9.30
N ASP A 81 -11.41 -9.99 -10.34
CA ASP A 81 -10.49 -11.13 -10.36
C ASP A 81 -9.14 -10.78 -11.01
N PHE A 82 -8.93 -9.57 -11.51
CA PHE A 82 -7.75 -9.14 -12.27
C PHE A 82 -7.51 -9.91 -13.58
N SER A 83 -8.59 -10.34 -14.26
CA SER A 83 -8.51 -11.08 -15.53
C SER A 83 -8.47 -10.18 -16.77
N MET A 84 -8.89 -8.92 -16.68
CA MET A 84 -8.98 -8.00 -17.84
C MET A 84 -7.62 -7.34 -18.16
N ALA A 85 -6.66 -8.16 -18.57
CA ALA A 85 -5.30 -7.70 -18.87
C ALA A 85 -5.24 -6.76 -20.08
N GLU A 86 -6.10 -6.96 -21.08
CA GLU A 86 -6.13 -6.13 -22.28
C GLU A 86 -6.65 -4.71 -21.96
N ASP A 87 -7.71 -4.61 -21.15
CA ASP A 87 -8.27 -3.34 -20.71
C ASP A 87 -7.26 -2.56 -19.86
N LEU A 88 -6.58 -3.23 -18.93
CA LEU A 88 -5.51 -2.61 -18.16
C LEU A 88 -4.39 -2.12 -19.08
N ALA A 89 -3.93 -2.95 -20.02
CA ALA A 89 -2.86 -2.62 -20.97
C ALA A 89 -3.21 -1.37 -21.80
N ALA A 90 -4.44 -1.31 -22.31
CA ALA A 90 -4.96 -0.17 -23.07
C ALA A 90 -5.02 1.10 -22.21
N HIS A 91 -5.52 0.98 -20.97
CA HIS A 91 -5.70 2.11 -20.05
C HIS A 91 -4.37 2.74 -19.60
N ILE A 92 -3.35 1.91 -19.33
CA ILE A 92 -2.03 2.39 -18.90
C ILE A 92 -1.05 2.58 -20.06
N GLY A 93 -1.45 2.27 -21.30
CA GLY A 93 -0.61 2.41 -22.49
C GLY A 93 0.58 1.45 -22.57
N LEU A 94 0.51 0.30 -21.90
CA LEU A 94 1.56 -0.72 -21.96
C LEU A 94 1.31 -1.69 -23.12
N ARG A 95 2.29 -1.82 -24.02
CA ARG A 95 2.22 -2.77 -25.15
C ARG A 95 2.58 -4.21 -24.77
N SER A 96 3.34 -4.38 -23.69
CA SER A 96 3.85 -5.69 -23.29
C SER A 96 2.86 -6.43 -22.41
N MET A 97 2.07 -7.33 -23.02
CA MET A 97 1.15 -8.20 -22.28
C MET A 97 1.86 -9.05 -21.24
N ARG A 98 3.15 -9.38 -21.45
CA ARG A 98 3.95 -10.08 -20.45
C ARG A 98 4.09 -9.26 -19.17
N VAL A 99 4.40 -7.97 -19.28
CA VAL A 99 4.55 -7.06 -18.13
C VAL A 99 3.21 -6.88 -17.43
N VAL A 100 2.14 -6.65 -18.19
CA VAL A 100 0.80 -6.46 -17.63
C VAL A 100 0.34 -7.70 -16.84
N ASN A 101 0.51 -8.90 -17.40
CA ASN A 101 0.19 -10.14 -16.69
C ASN A 101 1.06 -10.35 -15.45
N GLN A 102 2.34 -9.97 -15.47
CA GLN A 102 3.19 -10.03 -14.28
C GLN A 102 2.70 -9.10 -13.17
N LEU A 103 2.21 -7.90 -13.51
CA LEU A 103 1.65 -6.97 -12.54
C LEU A 103 0.35 -7.46 -11.94
N LEU A 104 -0.58 -7.93 -12.78
CA LEU A 104 -1.84 -8.52 -12.32
C LEU A 104 -1.57 -9.73 -11.42
N HIS A 105 -0.62 -10.58 -11.79
CA HIS A 105 -0.21 -11.70 -10.96
C HIS A 105 0.37 -11.24 -9.62
N TYR A 106 1.24 -10.23 -9.62
CA TYR A 106 1.81 -9.64 -8.42
C TYR A 106 0.72 -9.15 -7.47
N TRP A 107 -0.17 -8.27 -7.93
CA TRP A 107 -1.26 -7.74 -7.10
C TRP A 107 -2.21 -8.84 -6.63
N ARG A 108 -2.57 -9.79 -7.50
CA ARG A 108 -3.38 -10.94 -7.11
C ARG A 108 -2.71 -11.73 -5.99
N SER A 109 -1.42 -12.03 -6.12
CA SER A 109 -0.64 -12.80 -5.14
C SER A 109 -0.46 -12.09 -3.80
N ALA A 110 -0.45 -10.76 -3.80
CA ALA A 110 -0.31 -9.94 -2.59
C ALA A 110 -1.59 -9.86 -1.74
N LEU A 111 -2.74 -10.21 -2.31
CA LEU A 111 -4.02 -10.33 -1.61
C LEU A 111 -4.22 -11.73 -1.02
N ALA A 112 -4.72 -11.78 0.21
CA ALA A 112 -5.16 -13.01 0.86
C ALA A 112 -6.40 -13.60 0.16
N SER A 113 -6.64 -14.89 0.34
CA SER A 113 -7.77 -15.59 -0.29
C SER A 113 -9.12 -14.99 0.12
N GLU A 114 -9.26 -14.64 1.40
CA GLU A 114 -10.46 -14.04 1.98
C GLU A 114 -10.73 -12.66 1.39
N GLU A 115 -9.68 -11.86 1.19
CA GLU A 115 -9.76 -10.52 0.58
C GLU A 115 -10.21 -10.61 -0.87
N ARG A 116 -9.75 -11.62 -1.63
CA ARG A 116 -10.21 -11.82 -3.02
C ARG A 116 -11.69 -12.16 -3.07
N VAL A 117 -12.18 -13.02 -2.17
CA VAL A 117 -13.61 -13.33 -2.08
C VAL A 117 -14.43 -12.07 -1.77
N GLN A 118 -13.96 -11.28 -0.80
CA GLN A 118 -14.60 -10.01 -0.45
C GLN A 118 -14.68 -9.01 -1.61
N LEU A 119 -13.64 -8.90 -2.44
CA LEU A 119 -13.65 -8.04 -3.63
C LEU A 119 -14.67 -8.51 -4.68
N MET A 120 -14.76 -9.84 -4.89
CA MET A 120 -15.73 -10.44 -5.82
C MET A 120 -17.18 -10.22 -5.34
N ASP A 121 -17.42 -10.34 -4.04
CA ASP A 121 -18.74 -10.11 -3.45
C ASP A 121 -19.11 -8.61 -3.47
N TYR A 122 -18.16 -7.72 -3.18
CA TYR A 122 -18.37 -6.28 -3.24
C TYR A 122 -18.84 -5.82 -4.62
N GLN A 123 -18.27 -6.34 -5.72
CA GLN A 123 -18.72 -5.97 -7.07
C GLN A 123 -20.18 -6.38 -7.35
N ARG A 124 -20.69 -7.42 -6.68
CA ARG A 124 -22.08 -7.87 -6.82
C ARG A 124 -23.06 -7.08 -5.95
N THR A 125 -22.56 -6.39 -4.94
CA THR A 125 -23.39 -5.67 -3.98
C THR A 125 -23.36 -4.19 -4.36
N GLU A 126 -24.49 -3.63 -4.78
CA GLU A 126 -24.59 -2.20 -5.17
C GLU A 126 -24.38 -1.22 -3.99
N THR A 127 -24.16 -1.74 -2.78
CA THR A 127 -23.93 -0.95 -1.58
C THR A 127 -22.50 -0.42 -1.55
N GLY A 128 -22.37 0.90 -1.69
CA GLY A 128 -21.13 1.60 -1.40
C GLY A 128 -20.68 1.43 0.05
N PRO A 129 -19.43 1.82 0.36
CA PRO A 129 -18.91 1.74 1.73
C PRO A 129 -19.79 2.54 2.69
N ALA A 130 -20.00 2.02 3.90
CA ALA A 130 -20.83 2.71 4.89
C ALA A 130 -20.14 4.03 5.29
N GLU A 131 -20.91 5.13 5.38
CA GLU A 131 -20.38 6.47 5.68
C GLU A 131 -19.65 6.55 7.04
N ASP A 132 -19.90 5.58 7.94
CA ASP A 132 -19.35 5.52 9.30
C ASP A 132 -18.26 4.46 9.50
N GLU A 133 -17.57 4.03 8.43
CA GLU A 133 -16.53 3.00 8.58
C GLU A 133 -15.32 3.51 9.40
N PRO A 134 -14.98 2.86 10.53
CA PRO A 134 -13.86 3.29 11.36
C PRO A 134 -12.53 3.08 10.64
N PHE A 135 -11.60 4.01 10.84
CA PHE A 135 -10.24 3.90 10.33
C PHE A 135 -9.57 2.57 10.75
N PRO A 136 -8.82 1.90 9.86
CA PRO A 136 -8.21 0.61 10.17
C PRO A 136 -7.22 0.72 11.32
N GLN A 137 -7.11 -0.35 12.12
CA GLN A 137 -6.14 -0.38 13.20
C GLN A 137 -4.72 -0.35 12.64
N LEU A 138 -4.03 0.75 12.91
CA LEU A 138 -2.65 0.99 12.53
C LEU A 138 -1.73 0.74 13.72
N ASN A 139 -0.79 -0.17 13.57
CA ASN A 139 0.35 -0.29 14.47
C ASN A 139 1.47 0.62 14.00
N ILE A 140 1.89 1.55 14.85
CA ILE A 140 3.02 2.44 14.61
C ILE A 140 4.11 2.09 15.63
N ALA A 141 5.29 1.72 15.15
CA ALA A 141 6.47 1.46 15.97
C ALA A 141 7.66 2.23 15.41
N PRO A 142 8.59 2.75 16.21
CA PRO A 142 9.79 3.39 15.68
C PRO A 142 10.61 2.40 14.87
N ASP A 143 11.18 2.87 13.77
CA ASP A 143 12.18 2.15 12.98
C ASP A 143 13.55 2.40 13.60
N LEU A 144 14.03 1.40 14.33
CA LEU A 144 15.28 1.48 15.12
C LEU A 144 16.45 0.76 14.42
N ASP A 145 16.27 0.35 13.16
CA ASP A 145 17.32 -0.33 12.40
C ASP A 145 18.57 0.56 12.32
N GLY A 146 19.70 0.04 12.82
CA GLY A 146 20.97 0.76 12.84
C GLY A 146 21.09 1.83 13.94
N CYS A 147 20.08 1.99 14.80
CA CYS A 147 20.17 2.85 15.98
C CYS A 147 20.82 2.08 17.15
N ALA A 148 21.82 2.69 17.78
CA ALA A 148 22.48 2.18 18.98
C ALA A 148 22.57 3.30 20.01
N GLY A 149 22.48 2.96 21.29
CA GLY A 149 22.66 3.92 22.36
C GLY A 149 22.09 3.45 23.70
N PRO A 150 22.48 4.12 24.79
CA PRO A 150 22.14 3.70 26.16
C PRO A 150 20.63 3.72 26.47
N LEU A 151 19.82 4.38 25.65
CA LEU A 151 18.35 4.41 25.77
C LEU A 151 17.66 3.26 25.02
N LEU A 152 18.38 2.52 24.17
CA LEU A 152 17.87 1.40 23.38
C LEU A 152 18.43 0.05 23.86
N GLU A 153 19.45 0.07 24.70
CA GLU A 153 19.95 -1.10 25.41
C GLU A 153 18.96 -1.49 26.52
N CYS A 154 18.05 -2.42 26.24
CA CYS A 154 17.30 -3.10 27.29
C CYS A 154 18.31 -3.76 28.23
N ARG A 155 18.50 -3.21 29.43
CA ARG A 155 19.15 -3.94 30.53
C ARG A 155 18.37 -5.23 30.73
N SER A 156 18.97 -6.37 30.40
CA SER A 156 18.56 -7.63 31.00
C SER A 156 18.71 -7.45 32.51
N GLU A 157 17.61 -7.50 33.24
CA GLU A 157 17.62 -7.52 34.70
C GLU A 157 18.49 -8.69 35.15
N GLY A 158 19.72 -8.38 35.56
CA GLY A 158 20.55 -9.28 36.33
C GLY A 158 19.99 -9.32 37.75
N GLU A 159 19.85 -10.54 38.25
CA GLU A 159 19.52 -10.92 39.63
C GLU A 159 19.93 -9.86 40.65
N MET A 160 18.94 -9.30 41.36
CA MET A 160 19.18 -8.69 42.65
C MET A 160 19.39 -9.82 43.66
N ASP A 161 20.65 -10.22 43.84
CA ASP A 161 21.06 -10.93 45.04
C ASP A 161 21.13 -9.93 46.20
N PHE A 162 20.35 -10.21 47.24
CA PHE A 162 20.40 -9.53 48.54
C PHE A 162 21.60 -9.99 49.36
#